data_AF-A0A963HR08-F1
#
_entry.id   AF-A0A963HR08-F1
#
_cell.length_a   1.000
_cell.length_b   1.000
_cell.length_c   1.000
_cell.angle_alpha   90.00
_cell.angle_beta   90.00
_cell.angle_gamma   90.00
#
_symmetry.space_group_name_H-M   'P 1'
#
loop_
_entity.id
_entity.type
_entity.pdbx_description
1 polymer ?
#
loop_
_entity_poly.entity_id
_entity_poly.type
_entity_poly.pdbx_seq_one_letter_code
_entity_poly.pdbx_strand_id
1 'polypeptide(L)'
;MPGATPASSRRPAGLAGWAIAWLPMVFIAIANGGAREAWLQAPLGEMAAHQASTLSAIALFGAYIWWVMPRLRPASTGQAATIGGLWLLMTLAFEFLFGHFVAGQSWAALLANYDLTAGRLWPLIPLWVAIAPPLFHRMRSPYSGKSSKLE
;
A
#
# COMPACT_ATOMS: atom_id res chain seq x y z
N MET A 1 -37.72 -28.62 13.29
CA MET A 1 -36.83 -28.16 12.20
C MET A 1 -36.12 -26.90 12.68
N PRO A 2 -34.82 -26.93 13.06
CA PRO A 2 -34.11 -25.72 13.44
C PRO A 2 -33.83 -24.89 12.18
N GLY A 3 -34.25 -23.63 12.20
CA GLY A 3 -34.07 -22.67 11.12
C GLY A 3 -32.60 -22.45 10.81
N ALA A 4 -32.22 -22.66 9.55
CA ALA A 4 -30.91 -22.29 9.05
C ALA A 4 -30.75 -20.78 9.18
N THR A 5 -29.83 -20.34 10.04
CA THR A 5 -29.39 -18.95 10.10
C THR A 5 -28.86 -18.56 8.73
N PRO A 6 -29.39 -17.53 8.04
CA PRO A 6 -28.85 -17.14 6.75
C PRO A 6 -27.41 -16.68 6.95
N ALA A 7 -26.48 -17.34 6.26
CA ALA A 7 -25.07 -16.97 6.27
C ALA A 7 -24.96 -15.47 5.91
N SER A 8 -24.47 -14.65 6.86
CA SER A 8 -24.34 -13.21 6.65
C SER A 8 -23.44 -12.95 5.43
N SER A 9 -24.06 -12.59 4.30
CA SER A 9 -23.34 -12.21 3.09
C SER A 9 -22.70 -10.85 3.34
N ARG A 10 -21.48 -10.83 3.89
CA ARG A 10 -20.71 -9.58 4.05
C ARG A 10 -20.58 -8.90 2.69
N ARG A 11 -21.22 -7.74 2.56
CA ARG A 11 -21.15 -6.89 1.35
C ARG A 11 -19.70 -6.54 1.06
N PRO A 12 -19.31 -6.39 -0.21
CA PRO A 12 -17.98 -5.87 -0.56
C PRO A 12 -17.77 -4.49 0.10
N ALA A 13 -16.54 -4.20 0.49
CA ALA A 13 -16.22 -2.92 1.11
C ALA A 13 -16.50 -1.77 0.12
N GLY A 14 -17.12 -0.69 0.59
CA GLY A 14 -17.23 0.56 -0.16
C GLY A 14 -16.04 1.49 0.08
N LEU A 15 -16.10 2.71 -0.48
CA LEU A 15 -15.04 3.72 -0.42
C LEU A 15 -14.49 3.94 1.00
N ALA A 16 -15.37 4.07 2.00
CA ALA A 16 -14.96 4.25 3.40
C ALA A 16 -14.16 3.04 3.93
N GLY A 17 -14.56 1.83 3.57
CA GLY A 17 -13.82 0.62 3.95
C GLY A 17 -12.44 0.56 3.30
N TRP A 18 -12.31 1.04 2.06
CA TRP A 18 -11.02 1.14 1.39
C TRP A 18 -10.12 2.18 2.08
N ALA A 19 -10.66 3.35 2.41
CA ALA A 19 -9.91 4.38 3.13
C ALA A 19 -9.49 3.93 4.54
N ILE A 20 -10.36 3.24 5.28
CA ILE A 20 -10.03 2.70 6.61
C ILE A 20 -8.92 1.65 6.51
N ALA A 21 -8.94 0.80 5.49
CA ALA A 21 -7.89 -0.18 5.24
C ALA A 21 -6.53 0.45 4.88
N TRP A 22 -6.47 1.74 4.58
CA TRP A 22 -5.19 2.44 4.41
C TRP A 22 -4.54 2.81 5.74
N LEU A 23 -5.31 3.08 6.80
CA LEU A 23 -4.78 3.58 8.09
C LEU A 23 -3.70 2.70 8.72
N PRO A 24 -3.80 1.35 8.72
CA PRO A 24 -2.72 0.51 9.23
C PRO A 24 -1.38 0.70 8.51
N MET A 25 -1.39 1.07 7.22
CA MET A 25 -0.15 1.33 6.48
C MET A 25 0.59 2.56 7.01
N VAL A 26 -0.11 3.56 7.58
CA VAL A 26 0.53 4.71 8.25
C VAL A 26 1.34 4.25 9.46
N PHE A 27 0.77 3.40 10.30
CA PHE A 27 1.48 2.88 11.47
C PHE A 27 2.67 2.01 11.08
N ILE A 28 2.52 1.18 10.04
CA ILE A 28 3.63 0.41 9.46
C ILE A 28 4.73 1.35 8.96
N ALA A 29 4.39 2.44 8.27
CA ALA A 29 5.36 3.42 7.78
C ALA A 29 6.14 4.11 8.90
N ILE A 30 5.44 4.57 9.94
CA ILE A 30 6.04 5.22 11.11
C ILE A 30 6.96 4.24 11.85
N ALA A 31 6.51 3.02 12.10
CA ALA A 31 7.33 1.99 12.74
C ALA A 31 8.58 1.66 11.92
N ASN A 32 8.45 1.56 10.59
CA ASN A 32 9.57 1.29 9.69
C ASN A 32 10.58 2.45 9.63
N GLY A 33 10.09 3.70 9.64
CA GLY A 33 10.95 4.90 9.73
C GLY A 33 11.67 4.99 11.08
N GLY A 34 10.97 4.74 12.18
CA GLY A 34 11.56 4.69 13.51
C GLY A 34 12.61 3.59 13.66
N ALA A 35 12.36 2.39 13.12
CA ALA A 35 13.32 1.29 13.11
C ALA A 35 14.58 1.63 12.29
N ARG A 36 14.44 2.37 11.18
CA ARG A 36 15.57 2.86 10.40
C ARG A 36 16.47 3.75 11.25
N GLU A 37 15.90 4.74 11.91
CA GLU A 37 16.65 5.71 12.72
C GLU A 37 17.28 5.04 13.94
N ALA A 38 16.54 4.16 14.61
CA ALA A 38 17.00 3.49 15.82
C ALA A 38 18.06 2.42 15.56
N TRP A 39 17.96 1.66 14.47
CA TRP A 39 18.75 0.43 14.29
C TRP A 39 19.61 0.40 13.03
N LEU A 40 19.21 1.10 11.96
CA LEU A 40 19.89 0.99 10.66
C LEU A 40 20.84 2.15 10.38
N GLN A 41 20.51 3.36 10.83
CA GLN A 41 21.24 4.57 10.49
C GLN A 41 22.66 4.57 11.07
N ALA A 42 22.84 4.15 12.34
CA ALA A 42 24.16 4.06 12.96
C ALA A 42 25.11 3.06 12.28
N PRO A 43 24.72 1.80 11.97
CA PRO A 43 25.62 0.85 11.33
C PRO A 43 25.78 1.03 9.81
N LEU A 44 24.78 1.55 9.09
CA LEU A 44 24.79 1.60 7.62
C LEU A 44 25.04 3.00 7.05
N GLY A 45 24.92 4.05 7.87
CA GLY A 45 24.85 5.43 7.40
C GLY A 45 23.52 5.76 6.72
N GLU A 46 23.32 7.05 6.43
CA GLU A 46 22.02 7.60 6.01
C GLU A 46 21.44 6.92 4.76
N MET A 47 22.22 6.86 3.67
CA MET A 47 21.71 6.41 2.38
C MET A 47 21.37 4.91 2.38
N ALA A 48 22.28 4.06 2.87
CA ALA A 48 22.05 2.62 2.90
C ALA A 48 20.95 2.24 3.91
N ALA A 49 20.85 2.95 5.05
CA ALA A 49 19.73 2.77 5.97
C ALA A 49 18.38 3.14 5.31
N HIS A 50 18.34 4.23 4.54
CA HIS A 50 17.15 4.63 3.80
C HIS A 50 16.74 3.59 2.76
N GLN A 51 17.69 3.05 1.99
CA GLN A 51 17.43 2.00 1.00
C GLN A 51 16.95 0.70 1.66
N ALA A 52 17.62 0.24 2.72
CA ALA A 52 17.20 -0.95 3.47
C ALA A 52 15.79 -0.78 4.06
N SER A 53 15.50 0.39 4.63
CA SER A 53 14.18 0.76 5.15
C SER A 53 13.11 0.83 4.07
N THR A 54 13.46 1.23 2.85
CA THR A 54 12.53 1.22 1.71
C THR A 54 12.16 -0.21 1.31
N LEU A 55 13.15 -1.11 1.25
CA LEU A 55 12.91 -2.51 0.93
C LEU A 55 12.07 -3.21 2.00
N SER A 56 12.32 -2.95 3.28
CA SER A 56 11.49 -3.48 4.37
C SER A 56 10.07 -2.92 4.31
N ALA A 57 9.88 -1.62 4.02
CA ALA A 57 8.56 -1.03 3.83
C ALA A 57 7.79 -1.69 2.68
N ILE A 58 8.43 -1.91 1.53
CA ILE A 58 7.83 -2.60 0.38
C ILE A 58 7.35 -4.01 0.78
N ALA A 59 8.19 -4.76 1.50
CA ALA A 59 7.85 -6.10 1.96
C ALA A 59 6.67 -6.07 2.97
N LEU A 60 6.71 -5.18 3.96
CA LEU A 60 5.68 -5.05 4.98
C LEU A 60 4.33 -4.60 4.38
N PHE A 61 4.36 -3.61 3.48
CA PHE A 61 3.17 -3.19 2.73
C PHE A 61 2.67 -4.30 1.83
N GLY A 62 3.56 -5.02 1.14
CA GLY A 62 3.19 -6.19 0.35
C GLY A 62 2.47 -7.24 1.18
N ALA A 63 3.02 -7.61 2.34
CA ALA A 63 2.40 -8.58 3.25
C ALA A 63 1.02 -8.09 3.74
N TYR A 64 0.93 -6.82 4.14
CA TYR A 64 -0.31 -6.22 4.61
C TYR A 64 -1.39 -6.16 3.52
N ILE A 65 -1.04 -5.63 2.34
CA ILE A 65 -1.95 -5.51 1.20
C ILE A 65 -2.40 -6.91 0.77
N TRP A 66 -1.48 -7.88 0.68
CA TRP A 66 -1.83 -9.27 0.44
C TRP A 66 -2.86 -9.74 1.46
N TRP A 67 -2.64 -9.53 2.76
CA TRP A 67 -3.59 -9.96 3.78
C TRP A 67 -4.95 -9.25 3.70
N VAL A 68 -5.02 -7.96 3.35
CA VAL A 68 -6.27 -7.18 3.38
C VAL A 68 -7.13 -7.35 2.13
N MET A 69 -6.54 -7.62 0.96
CA MET A 69 -7.27 -7.72 -0.31
C MET A 69 -8.47 -8.70 -0.31
N PRO A 70 -8.42 -9.91 0.29
CA PRO A 70 -9.57 -10.83 0.34
C PRO A 70 -10.66 -10.33 1.29
N ARG A 71 -10.32 -9.45 2.24
CA ARG A 71 -11.28 -8.85 3.19
C ARG A 71 -12.03 -7.70 2.53
N LEU A 72 -11.37 -6.97 1.63
CA LEU A 72 -11.99 -5.89 0.83
C LEU A 72 -12.88 -6.43 -0.29
N ARG A 73 -12.56 -7.62 -0.82
CA ARG A 73 -13.34 -8.33 -1.85
C ARG A 73 -13.65 -7.45 -3.08
N PRO A 74 -12.64 -6.84 -3.73
CA PRO A 74 -12.91 -6.11 -4.97
C PRO A 74 -13.55 -7.05 -5.99
N ALA A 75 -14.62 -6.58 -6.62
CA ALA A 75 -15.41 -7.30 -7.61
C ALA A 75 -14.70 -7.44 -8.96
N SER A 76 -13.66 -6.65 -9.21
CA SER A 76 -12.89 -6.69 -10.46
C SER A 76 -11.47 -6.17 -10.26
N THR A 77 -10.60 -6.45 -11.25
CA THR A 77 -9.27 -5.83 -11.33
C THR A 77 -9.37 -4.31 -11.42
N GLY A 78 -10.38 -3.77 -12.12
CA GLY A 78 -10.60 -2.33 -12.20
C GLY A 78 -10.88 -1.72 -10.83
N GLN A 79 -11.73 -2.36 -10.01
CA GLN A 79 -11.99 -1.90 -8.65
C GLN A 79 -10.76 -2.03 -7.75
N ALA A 80 -9.97 -3.10 -7.90
CA ALA A 80 -8.69 -3.23 -7.19
C ALA A 80 -7.70 -2.12 -7.57
N ALA A 81 -7.64 -1.72 -8.86
CA ALA A 81 -6.85 -0.58 -9.31
C ALA A 81 -7.36 0.75 -8.72
N THR A 82 -8.69 0.93 -8.61
CA THR A 82 -9.27 2.10 -7.92
C THR A 82 -8.88 2.16 -6.45
N ILE A 83 -8.83 1.02 -5.74
CA ILE A 83 -8.33 0.96 -4.36
C ILE A 83 -6.87 1.42 -4.30
N GLY A 84 -6.01 0.89 -5.18
CA GLY A 84 -4.61 1.31 -5.26
C GLY A 84 -4.44 2.80 -5.57
N GLY A 85 -5.21 3.33 -6.51
CA GLY A 85 -5.19 4.76 -6.86
C GLY A 85 -5.65 5.65 -5.70
N LEU A 86 -6.71 5.26 -4.98
CA LEU A 86 -7.14 5.96 -3.76
C LEU A 86 -6.03 5.96 -2.71
N TRP A 87 -5.43 4.80 -2.44
CA TRP A 87 -4.35 4.70 -1.46
C TRP A 87 -3.11 5.49 -1.86
N LEU A 88 -2.77 5.53 -3.14
CA LEU A 88 -1.71 6.39 -3.66
C LEU A 88 -1.97 7.86 -3.33
N LEU A 89 -3.17 8.36 -3.67
CA LEU A 89 -3.54 9.75 -3.39
C LEU A 89 -3.50 10.06 -1.89
N MET A 90 -4.00 9.14 -1.06
CA MET A 90 -3.95 9.27 0.40
C MET A 90 -2.52 9.26 0.92
N THR A 91 -1.64 8.40 0.39
CA THR A 91 -0.23 8.34 0.78
C THR A 91 0.50 9.62 0.41
N LEU A 92 0.32 10.14 -0.81
CA LEU A 92 0.92 11.40 -1.23
C LEU A 92 0.37 12.56 -0.40
N ALA A 93 -0.94 12.65 -0.22
CA ALA A 93 -1.54 13.69 0.61
C ALA A 93 -1.02 13.63 2.05
N PHE A 94 -0.93 12.44 2.65
CA PHE A 94 -0.35 12.27 3.97
C PHE A 94 1.11 12.71 3.99
N GLU A 95 1.94 12.21 3.08
CA GLU A 95 3.36 12.57 3.01
C GLU A 95 3.57 14.08 2.95
N PHE A 96 2.88 14.76 2.03
CA PHE A 96 3.07 16.19 1.83
C PHE A 96 2.45 17.03 2.95
N LEU A 97 1.22 16.71 3.37
CA LEU A 97 0.54 17.49 4.41
C LEU A 97 1.15 17.24 5.79
N PHE A 98 1.36 15.98 6.17
CA PHE A 98 2.02 15.65 7.43
C PHE A 98 3.48 16.10 7.43
N GLY A 99 4.21 15.81 6.34
CA GLY A 99 5.61 16.19 6.20
C GLY A 99 5.81 17.70 6.32
N HIS A 100 4.97 18.49 5.65
CA HIS A 100 5.11 19.94 5.68
C HIS A 100 4.57 20.57 6.96
N PHE A 101 3.31 20.27 7.33
CA PHE A 101 2.63 20.99 8.40
C PHE A 101 2.88 20.40 9.80
N VAL A 102 3.25 19.13 9.92
CA VAL A 102 3.46 18.45 11.21
C VAL A 102 4.94 18.20 11.46
N ALA A 103 5.66 17.65 10.48
CA ALA A 103 7.10 17.38 10.60
C ALA A 103 7.99 18.58 10.23
N GLY A 104 7.40 19.68 9.76
CA GLY A 104 8.11 20.94 9.47
C GLY A 104 9.06 20.88 8.28
N GLN A 105 8.95 19.88 7.41
CA GLN A 105 9.79 19.75 6.23
C GLN A 105 9.39 20.75 5.14
N SER A 106 10.36 21.31 4.42
CA SER A 106 10.07 22.15 3.26
C SER A 106 9.54 21.32 2.08
N TRP A 107 8.79 21.96 1.18
CA TRP A 107 8.36 21.34 -0.08
C TRP A 107 9.55 20.79 -0.89
N ALA A 108 10.66 21.53 -0.90
CA ALA A 108 11.88 21.10 -1.59
C ALA A 108 12.50 19.84 -0.94
N ALA A 109 12.52 19.75 0.39
CA ALA A 109 13.00 18.56 1.09
C ALA A 109 12.11 17.33 0.81
N LEU A 110 10.80 17.50 0.77
CA LEU A 110 9.87 16.42 0.43
C LEU A 110 10.06 15.96 -1.03
N LEU A 111 10.15 16.90 -1.97
CA LEU A 111 10.40 16.60 -3.38
C LEU A 111 11.77 15.97 -3.61
N ALA A 112 12.79 16.29 -2.81
CA ALA A 112 14.11 15.67 -2.91
C ALA A 112 14.04 14.15 -2.67
N ASN A 113 13.07 13.66 -1.90
CA ASN A 113 12.86 12.21 -1.74
C ASN A 113 12.49 11.50 -3.05
N TYR A 114 12.05 12.24 -4.08
CA TYR A 114 11.70 11.69 -5.38
C TYR A 114 12.87 11.61 -6.38
N ASP A 115 14.06 12.07 -5.98
CA ASP A 115 15.24 11.99 -6.83
C ASP A 115 15.88 10.59 -6.80
N LEU A 116 15.44 9.74 -7.74
CA LEU A 116 16.02 8.41 -7.96
C LEU A 116 17.50 8.49 -8.38
N THR A 117 17.94 9.58 -9.03
CA THR A 117 19.34 9.75 -9.46
C THR A 117 20.26 9.99 -8.28
N ALA A 118 19.73 10.57 -7.19
CA ALA A 118 20.40 10.68 -5.90
C ALA A 118 20.33 9.39 -5.06
N GLY A 119 19.80 8.29 -5.59
CA GLY A 119 19.70 6.99 -4.91
C GLY A 119 18.56 6.89 -3.90
N ARG A 120 17.63 7.86 -3.88
CA ARG A 120 16.48 7.88 -2.96
C ARG A 120 15.35 7.06 -3.55
N LEU A 121 15.12 5.88 -2.96
CA LEU A 121 14.16 4.90 -3.47
C LEU A 121 12.72 5.12 -2.99
N TRP A 122 12.45 6.21 -2.30
CA TRP A 122 11.13 6.51 -1.74
C TRP A 122 9.98 6.38 -2.76
N PRO A 123 10.07 6.84 -4.03
CA PRO A 123 8.98 6.73 -5.01
C PRO A 123 8.50 5.30 -5.26
N LEU A 124 9.32 4.29 -4.96
CA LEU A 124 8.94 2.89 -5.09
C LEU A 124 7.82 2.50 -4.12
N ILE A 125 7.75 3.14 -2.94
CA ILE A 125 6.71 2.87 -1.94
C ILE A 125 5.31 3.29 -2.43
N PRO A 126 5.03 4.56 -2.80
CA PRO A 126 3.71 4.96 -3.30
C PRO A 126 3.37 4.23 -4.60
N LEU A 127 4.34 3.98 -5.48
CA LEU A 127 4.13 3.17 -6.67
C LEU A 127 3.70 1.73 -6.32
N TRP A 128 4.35 1.11 -5.33
CA TRP A 128 3.99 -0.23 -4.86
C TRP A 128 2.60 -0.25 -4.23
N VAL A 129 2.25 0.74 -3.41
CA VAL A 129 0.90 0.89 -2.83
C VAL A 129 -0.18 0.98 -3.92
N ALA A 130 0.13 1.62 -5.06
CA ALA A 130 -0.78 1.71 -6.19
C ALA A 130 -0.93 0.38 -6.96
N ILE A 131 0.16 -0.35 -7.16
CA ILE A 131 0.23 -1.54 -8.04
C ILE A 131 -0.13 -2.84 -7.30
N ALA A 132 0.22 -2.96 -6.01
CA ALA A 132 0.03 -4.19 -5.25
C ALA A 132 -1.44 -4.66 -5.20
N PRO A 133 -2.46 -3.80 -5.02
CA PRO A 133 -3.85 -4.23 -4.99
C PRO A 133 -4.33 -4.95 -6.26
N PRO A 134 -4.24 -4.39 -7.49
CA PRO A 134 -4.64 -5.10 -8.69
C PRO A 134 -3.75 -6.32 -8.98
N LEU A 135 -2.45 -6.27 -8.66
CA LEU A 135 -1.54 -7.40 -8.82
C LEU A 135 -1.99 -8.59 -7.95
N PHE A 136 -2.25 -8.35 -6.66
CA PHE A 136 -2.63 -9.39 -5.70
C PHE A 136 -4.04 -9.91 -5.93
N HIS A 137 -4.93 -9.06 -6.43
CA HIS A 137 -6.24 -9.49 -6.87
C HIS A 137 -6.11 -10.50 -8.03
N ARG A 138 -5.34 -10.18 -9.07
CA ARG A 138 -5.11 -11.06 -10.23
C ARG A 138 -4.48 -12.39 -9.84
N MET A 139 -3.47 -12.38 -8.97
CA MET A 139 -2.81 -13.62 -8.52
C MET A 139 -3.73 -14.56 -7.73
N ARG A 140 -4.85 -14.05 -7.21
CA ARG A 140 -5.82 -14.83 -6.43
C ARG A 140 -7.09 -15.18 -7.19
N SER A 141 -7.40 -14.45 -8.25
CA SER A 141 -8.45 -14.85 -9.18
C SER A 141 -7.96 -16.09 -9.93
N PRO A 142 -8.68 -17.23 -9.86
CA PRO A 142 -8.40 -18.35 -10.74
C PRO A 142 -8.43 -17.83 -12.18
N TYR A 143 -7.44 -18.21 -13.00
CA TYR A 143 -7.38 -17.85 -14.40
C TYR A 143 -8.70 -18.25 -15.09
N SER A 144 -9.62 -17.30 -15.24
CA SER A 144 -10.80 -17.47 -16.10
C SER A 144 -10.32 -17.26 -17.52
N GLY A 145 -9.65 -18.29 -18.05
CA GLY A 145 -9.37 -18.39 -19.46
C GLY A 145 -10.71 -18.32 -20.19
N LYS A 146 -10.91 -17.25 -20.94
CA LYS A 146 -11.99 -17.17 -21.93
C LYS A 146 -11.80 -18.36 -22.89
N SER A 147 -12.60 -19.41 -22.74
CA SER A 147 -12.91 -20.28 -23.87
C SER A 147 -13.81 -19.47 -24.79
N SER A 148 -13.22 -18.69 -25.68
CA SER A 148 -13.96 -18.09 -26.79
C SER A 148 -13.82 -19.00 -28.00
N LYS A 149 -14.98 -19.42 -28.52
CA LYS A 149 -15.24 -19.96 -29.86
C LYS A 149 -14.76 -21.38 -30.13
N LEU A 150 -15.67 -22.32 -29.92
CA LEU A 150 -15.93 -23.43 -30.84
C LEU A 150 -17.41 -23.84 -30.69
N GLU A 151 -18.34 -23.02 -31.20
CA GLU A 151 -19.65 -23.46 -31.73
C GLU A 151 -20.07 -22.47 -32.83
#